data_AF-A0A9P7J7L7-F1
#
_entry.id   AF-A0A9P7J7L7-F1
#
_cell.length_a   1.000
_cell.length_b   1.000
_cell.length_c   1.000
_cell.angle_alpha   90.00
_cell.angle_beta   90.00
_cell.angle_gamma   90.00
#
_symmetry.space_group_name_H-M   'P 1'
#
loop_
_entity.id
_entity.type
_entity.pdbx_description
1 polymer ?
#
loop_
_entity_poly.entity_id
_entity_poly.type
_entity_poly.pdbx_seq_one_letter_code
_entity_poly.pdbx_strand_id
1 'polypeptide(L)'
;MEVVDNTPPPKHIKQEAEGDVIAGEALRAKYKNSDLPPGCLDQNLWCGVFIPTVAHAAGGKNVHPWLIEDDVLIPILTKAWNIVYADNPSLMKYQIVPGGAVYHVVKQCLSEWHGGFGSAAVMIIMSLMASDTTYETDQEHTEFAKFWLEDNCFLFSDVSSDDPEAWSGMWQSTFMLQTFAAHLNYTQGQMEIPALNSKDEIMWASLALSAGAVKRTLYLLSVGLMSFTITVATGKGKKKAANTTHKGKASASNGNIWEAVIGENESFSEPLWGYNT
;
A
#
# COMPACT_ATOMS: atom_id res chain seq x y z
N MET A 1 -7.65 -72.03 43.40
CA MET A 1 -6.82 -71.24 44.32
C MET A 1 -6.07 -70.26 43.45
N GLU A 2 -6.67 -69.09 43.20
CA GLU A 2 -6.11 -68.00 42.39
C GLU A 2 -6.06 -66.77 43.30
N VAL A 3 -4.89 -66.14 43.35
CA VAL A 3 -4.56 -65.05 44.28
C VAL A 3 -4.80 -63.72 43.55
N VAL A 4 -5.68 -62.90 44.10
CA VAL A 4 -5.97 -61.53 43.67
C VAL A 4 -4.94 -60.60 44.33
N ASP A 5 -4.14 -59.90 43.51
CA ASP A 5 -3.23 -58.86 43.99
C ASP A 5 -3.97 -57.51 44.04
N ASN A 6 -4.01 -56.94 45.24
CA ASN A 6 -4.58 -55.64 45.58
C ASN A 6 -3.41 -54.71 45.89
N THR A 7 -3.11 -53.77 45.00
CA THR A 7 -2.18 -52.67 45.31
C THR A 7 -2.89 -51.31 45.18
N PRO A 8 -2.64 -50.34 46.09
CA PRO A 8 -3.45 -49.13 46.27
C PRO A 8 -2.95 -47.93 45.44
N PRO A 9 -3.78 -46.89 45.22
CA PRO A 9 -3.39 -45.72 44.45
C PRO A 9 -2.68 -44.68 45.32
N PRO A 10 -1.61 -44.02 44.85
CA PRO A 10 -1.11 -42.79 45.44
C PRO A 10 -1.29 -41.60 44.47
N LYS A 11 -1.53 -40.34 44.84
CA LYS A 11 -1.85 -39.59 46.06
C LYS A 11 -2.40 -38.24 45.55
N HIS A 12 -3.48 -37.71 46.12
CA HIS A 12 -3.94 -36.33 45.89
C HIS A 12 -3.25 -35.34 46.87
N ILE A 13 -3.40 -34.04 46.56
CA ILE A 13 -3.27 -32.80 47.37
C ILE A 13 -2.08 -31.92 46.89
N LYS A 14 -2.22 -30.65 46.45
CA LYS A 14 -3.15 -29.54 46.80
C LYS A 14 -3.19 -28.47 45.68
N GLN A 15 -4.38 -27.94 45.36
CA GLN A 15 -4.60 -26.60 44.76
C GLN A 15 -4.52 -25.54 45.87
N GLU A 16 -3.96 -24.34 45.68
CA GLU A 16 -4.53 -23.07 45.15
C GLU A 16 -3.46 -21.99 45.50
N ALA A 17 -3.28 -20.82 44.87
CA ALA A 17 -4.18 -19.93 44.16
C ALA A 17 -3.38 -18.90 43.31
N GLU A 18 -4.11 -18.27 42.38
CA GLU A 18 -3.97 -16.87 41.95
C GLU A 18 -2.60 -16.35 41.50
N GLY A 19 -2.36 -16.46 40.20
CA GLY A 19 -1.50 -15.55 39.45
C GLY A 19 -2.33 -14.95 38.32
N ASP A 20 -2.53 -13.64 38.38
CA ASP A 20 -3.17 -12.80 37.37
C ASP A 20 -2.70 -13.21 35.95
N VAL A 21 -3.63 -13.70 35.12
CA VAL A 21 -3.34 -13.94 33.70
C VAL A 21 -3.36 -12.57 33.03
N ILE A 22 -2.23 -11.86 33.10
CA ILE A 22 -1.95 -10.83 32.11
C ILE A 22 -1.91 -11.57 30.77
N ALA A 23 -2.93 -11.35 29.96
CA ALA A 23 -2.95 -11.69 28.56
C ALA A 23 -1.79 -10.95 27.88
N GLY A 24 -0.61 -11.55 27.94
CA GLY A 24 0.52 -11.14 27.12
C GLY A 24 0.19 -11.50 25.70
N GLU A 25 -0.20 -10.52 24.89
CA GLU A 25 -0.02 -10.57 23.45
C GLU A 25 1.42 -11.02 23.20
N ALA A 26 1.59 -12.30 22.85
CA ALA A 26 2.83 -12.77 22.30
C ALA A 26 3.04 -11.95 21.03
N LEU A 27 3.96 -10.98 21.09
CA LEU A 27 4.44 -10.22 19.94
C LEU A 27 4.82 -11.25 18.87
N ARG A 28 3.94 -11.47 17.89
CA ARG A 28 4.24 -12.34 16.74
C ARG A 28 5.49 -11.74 16.11
N ALA A 29 6.60 -12.48 16.15
CA ALA A 29 7.84 -12.05 15.57
C ALA A 29 7.57 -11.67 14.10
N LYS A 30 7.92 -10.43 13.71
CA LYS A 30 7.75 -9.97 12.33
C LYS A 30 8.66 -10.81 11.43
N TYR A 31 8.09 -11.43 10.40
CA TYR A 31 8.87 -12.09 9.37
C TYR A 31 9.75 -11.07 8.63
N LYS A 32 10.97 -11.47 8.31
CA LYS A 32 11.96 -10.70 7.57
C LYS A 32 12.49 -11.52 6.40
N ASN A 33 13.23 -10.88 5.50
CA ASN A 33 13.78 -11.54 4.31
C ASN A 33 14.66 -12.76 4.64
N SER A 34 15.30 -12.82 5.81
CA SER A 34 16.08 -13.99 6.23
C SER A 34 15.25 -15.23 6.57
N ASP A 35 13.94 -15.06 6.74
CA ASP A 35 13.01 -16.16 7.04
C ASP A 35 12.37 -16.73 5.76
N LEU A 36 12.69 -16.15 4.60
CA LEU A 36 12.24 -16.63 3.31
C LEU A 36 13.02 -17.89 2.88
N PRO A 37 12.44 -18.72 1.98
CA PRO A 37 13.11 -19.92 1.48
C PRO A 37 14.49 -19.62 0.88
N PRO A 38 15.54 -20.40 1.22
CA PRO A 38 16.87 -20.20 0.67
C PRO A 38 16.88 -20.19 -0.86
N GLY A 39 17.61 -19.24 -1.46
CA GLY A 39 17.73 -19.09 -2.91
C GLY A 39 16.62 -18.27 -3.57
N CYS A 40 15.54 -17.90 -2.87
CA CYS A 40 14.47 -17.09 -3.48
C CYS A 40 14.91 -15.63 -3.75
N LEU A 41 15.92 -15.15 -3.01
CA LEU A 41 16.48 -13.80 -3.15
C LEU A 41 17.56 -13.70 -4.24
N ASP A 42 17.98 -14.83 -4.80
CA ASP A 42 19.07 -14.86 -5.78
C ASP A 42 18.71 -14.10 -7.05
N GLN A 43 19.71 -13.47 -7.67
CA GLN A 43 19.57 -12.74 -8.94
C GLN A 43 18.47 -11.67 -8.95
N ASN A 44 18.11 -11.13 -7.78
CA ASN A 44 17.01 -10.18 -7.63
C ASN A 44 15.63 -10.74 -8.06
N LEU A 45 15.45 -12.06 -8.05
CA LEU A 45 14.17 -12.68 -8.44
C LEU A 45 13.02 -12.27 -7.51
N TRP A 46 13.28 -12.17 -6.20
CA TRP A 46 12.26 -11.76 -5.23
C TRP A 46 11.74 -10.34 -5.49
N CYS A 47 12.61 -9.32 -5.36
CA CYS A 47 12.21 -7.91 -5.49
C CYS A 47 11.99 -7.47 -6.93
N GLY A 48 12.76 -8.00 -7.88
CA GLY A 48 12.75 -7.55 -9.29
C GLY A 48 11.77 -8.30 -10.18
N VAL A 49 11.23 -9.44 -9.74
CA VAL A 49 10.34 -10.28 -10.57
C VAL A 49 9.11 -10.74 -9.79
N PHE A 50 9.28 -11.48 -8.68
CA PHE A 50 8.18 -12.08 -7.94
C PHE A 50 7.22 -11.04 -7.33
N ILE A 51 7.73 -10.06 -6.58
CA ILE A 51 6.91 -8.99 -6.00
C ILE A 51 6.19 -8.17 -7.09
N PRO A 52 6.87 -7.68 -8.15
CA PRO A 52 6.22 -7.05 -9.30
C PRO A 52 5.12 -7.90 -9.93
N THR A 53 5.36 -9.21 -10.09
CA THR A 53 4.39 -10.16 -10.65
C THR A 53 3.14 -10.30 -9.80
N VAL A 54 3.29 -10.39 -8.48
CA VAL A 54 2.16 -10.45 -7.56
C VAL A 54 1.39 -9.13 -7.54
N ALA A 55 2.08 -7.98 -7.49
CA ALA A 55 1.44 -6.67 -7.51
C ALA A 55 0.71 -6.39 -8.84
N HIS A 56 1.24 -6.89 -9.95
CA HIS A 56 0.57 -6.83 -11.26
C HIS A 56 -0.76 -7.60 -11.23
N ALA A 57 -0.74 -8.85 -10.76
CA ALA A 57 -1.95 -9.66 -10.63
C ALA A 57 -2.95 -9.06 -9.63
N ALA A 58 -2.47 -8.48 -8.52
CA ALA A 58 -3.30 -7.78 -7.54
C ALA A 58 -3.95 -6.50 -8.12
N GLY A 59 -3.33 -5.89 -9.12
CA GLY A 59 -3.84 -4.72 -9.84
C GLY A 59 -4.92 -5.03 -10.89
N GLY A 60 -5.18 -6.31 -11.15
CA GLY A 60 -6.07 -6.80 -12.19
C GLY A 60 -7.57 -6.58 -11.93
N LYS A 61 -8.40 -7.09 -12.86
CA LYS A 61 -9.86 -6.84 -12.88
C LYS A 61 -10.64 -7.54 -11.78
N ASN A 62 -10.18 -8.71 -11.34
CA ASN A 62 -10.92 -9.60 -10.45
C ASN A 62 -10.41 -9.57 -9.00
N VAL A 63 -9.69 -8.51 -8.63
CA VAL A 63 -9.12 -8.35 -7.28
C VAL A 63 -9.76 -7.12 -6.65
N HIS A 64 -10.23 -7.28 -5.41
CA HIS A 64 -10.74 -6.16 -4.64
C HIS A 64 -9.56 -5.25 -4.24
N PRO A 65 -9.56 -3.96 -4.60
CA PRO A 65 -8.38 -3.10 -4.53
C PRO A 65 -7.91 -2.83 -3.09
N TRP A 66 -8.80 -2.86 -2.11
CA TRP A 66 -8.48 -2.50 -0.73
C TRP A 66 -8.20 -3.69 0.19
N LEU A 67 -8.68 -4.87 -0.20
CA LEU A 67 -8.63 -6.05 0.64
C LEU A 67 -8.53 -7.27 -0.26
N ILE A 68 -7.37 -7.91 -0.26
CA ILE A 68 -7.16 -9.16 -0.98
C ILE A 68 -7.31 -10.28 0.03
N GLU A 69 -8.42 -11.01 -0.08
CA GLU A 69 -8.73 -12.15 0.78
C GLU A 69 -7.73 -13.29 0.54
N ASP A 70 -7.54 -14.14 1.56
CA ASP A 70 -6.53 -15.20 1.52
C ASP A 70 -6.82 -16.25 0.43
N ASP A 71 -8.09 -16.52 0.16
CA ASP A 71 -8.56 -17.41 -0.89
C ASP A 71 -8.29 -16.88 -2.30
N VAL A 72 -8.09 -15.57 -2.45
CA VAL A 72 -7.63 -14.92 -3.69
C VAL A 72 -6.10 -14.80 -3.72
N LEU A 73 -5.50 -14.33 -2.61
CA LEU A 73 -4.07 -14.04 -2.55
C LEU A 73 -3.23 -15.32 -2.66
N ILE A 74 -3.53 -16.38 -1.93
CA ILE A 74 -2.72 -17.61 -1.92
C ILE A 74 -2.62 -18.24 -3.32
N PRO A 75 -3.71 -18.37 -4.10
CA PRO A 75 -3.60 -18.80 -5.50
C PRO A 75 -2.71 -17.90 -6.36
N ILE A 76 -2.79 -16.57 -6.21
CA ILE A 76 -1.92 -15.63 -6.93
C ILE A 76 -0.46 -15.89 -6.56
N LEU A 77 -0.13 -15.94 -5.27
CA LEU A 77 1.23 -16.19 -4.78
C LEU A 77 1.77 -17.51 -5.31
N THR A 78 0.98 -18.57 -5.21
CA THR A 78 1.38 -19.92 -5.64
C THR A 78 1.67 -19.96 -7.14
N LYS A 79 0.78 -19.37 -7.95
CA LYS A 79 0.97 -19.32 -9.41
C LYS A 79 2.18 -18.48 -9.80
N ALA A 80 2.32 -17.28 -9.23
CA ALA A 80 3.48 -16.42 -9.46
C ALA A 80 4.78 -17.11 -9.07
N TRP A 81 4.81 -17.78 -7.91
CA TRP A 81 5.99 -18.47 -7.38
C TRP A 81 6.45 -19.59 -8.32
N ASN A 82 5.51 -20.41 -8.80
CA ASN A 82 5.80 -21.51 -9.70
C ASN A 82 6.36 -21.05 -11.06
N ILE A 83 5.99 -19.85 -11.52
CA ILE A 83 6.49 -19.30 -12.77
C ILE A 83 7.87 -18.68 -12.54
N VAL A 84 8.03 -17.86 -11.50
CA VAL A 84 9.29 -17.16 -11.18
C VAL A 84 10.43 -18.11 -10.84
N TYR A 85 10.12 -19.20 -10.16
CA TYR A 85 11.13 -20.15 -9.70
C TYR A 85 11.08 -21.49 -10.44
N ALA A 86 10.49 -21.53 -11.64
CA ALA A 86 10.37 -22.73 -12.47
C ALA A 86 11.71 -23.46 -12.68
N ASP A 87 12.80 -22.71 -12.84
CA ASP A 87 14.14 -23.24 -13.07
C ASP A 87 14.87 -23.68 -11.79
N ASN A 88 14.24 -23.54 -10.61
CA ASN A 88 14.79 -23.94 -9.33
C ASN A 88 13.96 -25.09 -8.68
N PRO A 89 14.38 -26.36 -8.86
CA PRO A 89 13.64 -27.52 -8.35
C PRO A 89 13.45 -27.55 -6.83
N SER A 90 14.32 -26.87 -6.06
CA SER A 90 14.21 -26.81 -4.60
C SER A 90 13.10 -25.85 -4.17
N LEU A 91 12.96 -24.72 -4.84
CA LEU A 91 11.91 -23.73 -4.59
C LEU A 91 10.54 -24.17 -5.15
N MET A 92 10.52 -24.94 -6.24
CA MET A 92 9.28 -25.48 -6.81
C MET A 92 8.52 -26.45 -5.88
N LYS A 93 9.21 -27.03 -4.89
CA LYS A 93 8.58 -27.87 -3.86
C LYS A 93 8.02 -27.07 -2.68
N TYR A 94 8.31 -25.77 -2.63
CA TYR A 94 7.85 -24.92 -1.54
C TYR A 94 6.35 -24.66 -1.66
N GLN A 95 5.62 -24.93 -0.58
CA GLN A 95 4.20 -24.63 -0.49
C GLN A 95 4.00 -23.33 0.29
N ILE A 96 3.41 -22.34 -0.37
CA ILE A 96 3.01 -21.09 0.28
C ILE A 96 1.76 -21.40 1.12
N VAL A 97 1.81 -21.04 2.40
CA VAL A 97 0.71 -21.23 3.35
C VAL A 97 0.27 -19.88 3.94
N PRO A 98 -1.02 -19.69 4.24
CA PRO A 98 -1.48 -18.55 5.03
C PRO A 98 -0.68 -18.42 6.32
N GLY A 99 -0.26 -17.20 6.65
CA GLY A 99 0.55 -16.93 7.84
C GLY A 99 2.02 -17.37 7.77
N GLY A 100 2.49 -17.90 6.64
CA GLY A 100 3.91 -18.22 6.43
C GLY A 100 4.77 -16.99 6.12
N ALA A 101 6.10 -17.19 6.08
CA ALA A 101 7.06 -16.11 5.83
C ALA A 101 6.82 -15.41 4.49
N VAL A 102 6.70 -16.16 3.39
CA VAL A 102 6.40 -15.62 2.05
C VAL A 102 5.11 -14.80 2.06
N TYR A 103 4.04 -15.35 2.65
CA TYR A 103 2.75 -14.67 2.74
C TYR A 103 2.85 -13.33 3.47
N HIS A 104 3.50 -13.29 4.64
CA HIS A 104 3.62 -12.06 5.42
C HIS A 104 4.48 -10.99 4.77
N VAL A 105 5.63 -11.38 4.21
CA VAL A 105 6.51 -10.42 3.53
C VAL A 105 5.82 -9.87 2.28
N VAL A 106 5.10 -10.71 1.51
CA VAL A 106 4.35 -10.23 0.36
C VAL A 106 3.20 -9.30 0.75
N LYS A 107 2.43 -9.61 1.81
CA LYS A 107 1.40 -8.68 2.29
C LYS A 107 1.98 -7.32 2.68
N GLN A 108 3.14 -7.31 3.34
CA GLN A 108 3.84 -6.06 3.62
C GLN A 108 4.19 -5.32 2.32
N CYS A 109 4.78 -6.01 1.33
CA CYS A 109 5.11 -5.39 0.04
C CYS A 109 3.87 -4.86 -0.69
N LEU A 110 2.72 -5.55 -0.59
CA LEU A 110 1.45 -5.09 -1.18
C LEU A 110 0.89 -3.87 -0.44
N SER A 111 1.02 -3.80 0.90
CA SER A 111 0.68 -2.59 1.65
C SER A 111 1.59 -1.41 1.27
N GLU A 112 2.88 -1.65 1.05
CA GLU A 112 3.83 -0.65 0.53
C GLU A 112 3.47 -0.21 -0.90
N TRP A 113 3.09 -1.15 -1.77
CA TRP A 113 2.59 -0.87 -3.11
C TRP A 113 1.31 0.00 -3.08
N HIS A 114 0.33 -0.32 -2.24
CA HIS A 114 -0.86 0.51 -2.01
C HIS A 114 -0.48 1.92 -1.55
N GLY A 115 0.43 2.03 -0.58
CA GLY A 115 0.94 3.32 -0.09
C GLY A 115 1.69 4.13 -1.17
N GLY A 116 2.24 3.45 -2.18
CA GLY A 116 2.87 4.07 -3.34
C GLY A 116 1.92 4.97 -4.14
N PHE A 117 0.65 4.57 -4.31
CA PHE A 117 -0.35 5.42 -4.98
C PHE A 117 -0.64 6.70 -4.20
N GLY A 118 -0.82 6.59 -2.88
CA GLY A 118 -1.00 7.75 -2.00
C GLY A 118 0.17 8.73 -2.08
N SER A 119 1.39 8.19 -2.00
CA SER A 119 2.61 8.99 -2.12
C SER A 119 2.72 9.68 -3.48
N ALA A 120 2.37 8.98 -4.57
CA ALA A 120 2.37 9.55 -5.91
C ALA A 120 1.34 10.68 -6.04
N ALA A 121 0.10 10.47 -5.59
CA ALA A 121 -0.95 11.48 -5.64
C ALA A 121 -0.57 12.77 -4.90
N VAL A 122 -0.02 12.65 -3.68
CA VAL A 122 0.52 13.78 -2.91
C VAL A 122 1.59 14.52 -3.69
N MET A 123 2.56 13.80 -4.26
CA MET A 123 3.66 14.39 -5.02
C MET A 123 3.17 15.14 -6.27
N ILE A 124 2.20 14.58 -7.00
CA ILE A 124 1.65 15.18 -8.23
C ILE A 124 0.89 16.46 -7.91
N ILE A 125 -0.01 16.43 -6.93
CA ILE A 125 -0.80 17.60 -6.53
C ILE A 125 0.12 18.71 -5.98
N MET A 126 1.07 18.34 -5.11
CA MET A 126 2.07 19.28 -4.59
C MET A 126 2.92 19.89 -5.72
N SER A 127 3.37 19.08 -6.69
CA SER A 127 4.16 19.58 -7.81
C SER A 127 3.38 20.54 -8.71
N LEU A 128 2.07 20.30 -8.89
CA LEU A 128 1.20 21.20 -9.66
C LEU A 128 1.06 22.55 -8.95
N MET A 129 0.71 22.54 -7.65
CA MET A 129 0.60 23.77 -6.86
C MET A 129 1.92 24.53 -6.80
N ALA A 130 3.04 23.82 -6.62
CA ALA A 130 4.37 24.41 -6.60
C ALA A 130 4.79 25.08 -7.93
N SER A 131 4.12 24.74 -9.04
CA SER A 131 4.43 25.28 -10.37
C SER A 131 3.70 26.59 -10.68
N ASP A 132 2.71 26.97 -9.87
CA ASP A 132 1.84 28.12 -10.09
C ASP A 132 1.78 29.00 -8.83
N THR A 133 2.12 30.28 -8.97
CA THR A 133 2.19 31.24 -7.86
C THR A 133 0.81 31.61 -7.30
N THR A 134 -0.28 31.12 -7.90
CA THR A 134 -1.64 31.29 -7.37
C THR A 134 -1.96 30.38 -6.19
N TYR A 135 -1.07 29.44 -5.82
CA TYR A 135 -1.28 28.49 -4.73
C TYR A 135 -0.24 28.65 -3.62
N GLU A 136 -0.03 29.86 -3.11
CA GLU A 136 0.96 30.14 -2.05
C GLU A 136 0.39 30.00 -0.63
N THR A 137 -0.92 30.00 -0.48
CA THR A 137 -1.62 29.98 0.81
C THR A 137 -2.43 28.71 1.03
N ASP A 138 -2.61 28.33 2.30
CA ASP A 138 -3.45 27.18 2.67
C ASP A 138 -4.92 27.33 2.21
N GLN A 139 -5.40 28.57 2.11
CA GLN A 139 -6.74 28.87 1.61
C GLN A 139 -6.87 28.54 0.13
N GLU A 140 -5.88 28.92 -0.69
CA GLU A 140 -5.84 28.59 -2.12
C GLU A 140 -5.72 27.08 -2.34
N HIS A 141 -4.95 26.36 -1.51
CA HIS A 141 -4.88 24.89 -1.56
C HIS A 141 -6.23 24.24 -1.26
N THR A 142 -6.95 24.79 -0.27
CA THR A 142 -8.28 24.32 0.12
C THR A 142 -9.30 24.54 -1.00
N GLU A 143 -9.29 25.72 -1.62
CA GLU A 143 -10.19 26.07 -2.72
C GLU A 143 -9.91 25.23 -3.97
N PHE A 144 -8.63 25.07 -4.33
CA PHE A 144 -8.20 24.14 -5.38
C PHE A 144 -8.74 22.73 -5.13
N ALA A 145 -8.59 22.22 -3.91
CA ALA A 145 -9.00 20.86 -3.60
C ALA A 145 -10.52 20.69 -3.66
N LYS A 146 -11.29 21.69 -3.21
CA LYS A 146 -12.76 21.69 -3.32
C LYS A 146 -13.22 21.66 -4.76
N PHE A 147 -12.63 22.50 -5.62
CA PHE A 147 -12.92 22.50 -7.05
C PHE A 147 -12.70 21.11 -7.66
N TRP A 148 -11.55 20.48 -7.39
CA TRP A 148 -11.24 19.18 -7.97
C TRP A 148 -12.09 18.01 -7.44
N LEU A 149 -12.68 18.16 -6.24
CA LEU A 149 -13.60 17.18 -5.66
C LEU A 149 -15.04 17.32 -6.17
N GLU A 150 -15.42 18.51 -6.62
CA GLU A 150 -16.75 18.78 -7.17
C GLU A 150 -17.02 17.86 -8.37
N ASP A 151 -18.11 17.10 -8.28
CA ASP A 151 -18.52 16.07 -9.25
C ASP A 151 -17.42 15.07 -9.66
N ASN A 152 -16.39 14.90 -8.80
CA ASN A 152 -15.18 14.13 -9.10
C ASN A 152 -14.49 14.57 -10.40
N CYS A 153 -14.45 15.88 -10.69
CA CYS A 153 -13.86 16.42 -11.90
C CYS A 153 -12.37 16.04 -12.06
N PHE A 154 -11.68 15.72 -10.97
CA PHE A 154 -10.31 15.15 -10.98
C PHE A 154 -10.15 13.87 -11.80
N LEU A 155 -11.23 13.21 -12.23
CA LEU A 155 -11.18 12.04 -13.11
C LEU A 155 -11.04 12.41 -14.59
N PHE A 156 -11.40 13.62 -15.01
CA PHE A 156 -11.55 13.99 -16.42
C PHE A 156 -10.32 14.75 -16.94
N SER A 157 -9.98 14.55 -18.21
CA SER A 157 -8.89 15.30 -18.86
C SER A 157 -9.29 16.70 -19.28
N ASP A 158 -10.58 16.91 -19.57
CA ASP A 158 -11.13 18.20 -19.98
C ASP A 158 -12.36 18.53 -19.13
N VAL A 159 -12.20 19.60 -18.34
CA VAL A 159 -13.21 20.18 -17.44
C VAL A 159 -13.43 21.66 -17.77
N SER A 160 -13.19 22.06 -19.02
CA SER A 160 -13.30 23.46 -19.47
C SER A 160 -14.73 23.99 -19.56
N SER A 161 -15.72 23.10 -19.59
CA SER A 161 -17.14 23.44 -19.58
C SER A 161 -17.67 23.58 -18.15
N ASP A 162 -18.52 24.58 -17.91
CA ASP A 162 -19.27 24.73 -16.65
C ASP A 162 -20.33 23.62 -16.46
N ASP A 163 -20.70 22.92 -17.53
CA ASP A 163 -21.62 21.77 -17.51
C ASP A 163 -20.84 20.45 -17.34
N PRO A 164 -21.00 19.71 -16.22
CA PRO A 164 -20.35 18.44 -15.99
C PRO A 164 -20.68 17.35 -17.02
N GLU A 165 -21.85 17.44 -17.68
CA GLU A 165 -22.22 16.48 -18.73
C GLU A 165 -21.40 16.65 -20.02
N ALA A 166 -20.77 17.82 -20.20
CA ALA A 166 -19.91 18.12 -21.34
C ALA A 166 -18.42 17.79 -21.09
N TRP A 167 -18.05 17.36 -19.88
CA TRP A 167 -16.68 16.95 -19.58
C TRP A 167 -16.28 15.70 -20.36
N SER A 168 -14.99 15.58 -20.67
CA SER A 168 -14.49 14.49 -21.51
C SER A 168 -13.19 13.87 -20.99
N GLY A 169 -12.89 12.67 -21.49
CA GLY A 169 -11.71 11.90 -21.09
C GLY A 169 -11.77 11.44 -19.63
N MET A 170 -12.87 10.81 -19.24
CA MET A 170 -12.99 10.15 -17.94
C MET A 170 -11.84 9.15 -17.74
N TRP A 171 -11.22 9.19 -16.55
CA TRP A 171 -10.01 8.46 -16.16
C TRP A 171 -8.70 8.92 -16.81
N GLN A 172 -8.73 10.02 -17.57
CA GLN A 172 -7.56 10.51 -18.32
C GLN A 172 -7.00 11.82 -17.78
N SER A 173 -7.44 12.28 -16.60
CA SER A 173 -6.82 13.44 -15.97
C SER A 173 -5.32 13.20 -15.71
N THR A 174 -4.56 14.29 -15.68
CA THR A 174 -3.13 14.25 -15.32
C THR A 174 -2.91 13.60 -13.95
N PHE A 175 -3.80 13.85 -12.97
CA PHE A 175 -3.72 13.22 -11.65
C PHE A 175 -3.84 11.70 -11.74
N MET A 176 -4.81 11.22 -12.53
CA MET A 176 -5.06 9.79 -12.70
C MET A 176 -3.90 9.09 -13.42
N LEU A 177 -3.49 9.62 -14.58
CA LEU A 177 -2.46 9.00 -15.41
C LEU A 177 -1.10 8.97 -14.69
N GLN A 178 -0.73 10.05 -14.01
CA GLN A 178 0.55 10.11 -13.28
C GLN A 178 0.53 9.26 -12.01
N THR A 179 -0.60 9.20 -11.29
CA THR A 179 -0.72 8.33 -10.10
C THR A 179 -0.69 6.85 -10.52
N PHE A 180 -1.36 6.52 -11.62
CA PHE A 180 -1.35 5.17 -12.19
C PHE A 180 0.04 4.75 -12.70
N ALA A 181 0.86 5.69 -13.17
CA ALA A 181 2.25 5.40 -13.55
C ALA A 181 3.09 4.85 -12.39
N ALA A 182 2.73 5.14 -11.12
CA ALA A 182 3.38 4.52 -9.96
C ALA A 182 3.22 2.98 -9.95
N HIS A 183 2.05 2.48 -10.34
CA HIS A 183 1.82 1.04 -10.50
C HIS A 183 2.65 0.44 -11.64
N LEU A 184 2.69 1.11 -12.80
CA LEU A 184 3.48 0.65 -13.94
C LEU A 184 4.97 0.55 -13.60
N ASN A 185 5.49 1.53 -12.86
CA ASN A 185 6.87 1.51 -12.37
C ASN A 185 7.09 0.41 -11.33
N TYR A 186 6.16 0.21 -10.39
CA TYR A 186 6.29 -0.83 -9.35
C TYR A 186 6.27 -2.25 -9.94
N THR A 187 5.46 -2.45 -10.99
CA THR A 187 5.30 -3.75 -11.66
C THR A 187 6.31 -3.99 -12.77
N GLN A 188 7.31 -3.11 -12.92
CA GLN A 188 8.38 -3.32 -13.89
C GLN A 188 9.17 -4.59 -13.55
N GLY A 189 9.35 -5.46 -14.54
CA GLY A 189 9.98 -6.77 -14.35
C GLY A 189 9.02 -7.91 -13.99
N GLN A 190 7.72 -7.63 -13.91
CA GLN A 190 6.69 -8.67 -13.75
C GLN A 190 6.75 -9.72 -14.88
N MET A 191 6.35 -10.94 -14.56
CA MET A 191 6.12 -12.00 -15.53
C MET A 191 4.63 -12.30 -15.66
N GLU A 192 4.22 -12.60 -16.88
CA GLU A 192 2.86 -13.01 -17.18
C GLU A 192 2.50 -14.26 -16.38
N ILE A 193 1.31 -14.27 -15.76
CA ILE A 193 0.73 -15.46 -15.14
C ILE A 193 -0.37 -15.96 -16.07
N PRO A 194 -0.12 -16.93 -16.98
CA PRO A 194 -1.10 -17.31 -18.02
C PRO A 194 -2.44 -17.79 -17.45
N ALA A 195 -2.43 -18.31 -16.22
CA ALA A 195 -3.62 -18.81 -15.55
C ALA A 195 -4.43 -17.71 -14.81
N LEU A 196 -3.99 -16.45 -14.88
CA LEU A 196 -4.68 -15.27 -14.34
C LEU A 196 -4.88 -14.20 -15.42
N ASN A 197 -3.96 -14.11 -16.38
CA ASN A 197 -4.02 -13.13 -17.45
C ASN A 197 -4.97 -13.58 -18.58
N SER A 198 -6.07 -12.87 -18.75
CA SER A 198 -6.64 -12.72 -20.08
C SER A 198 -5.80 -11.69 -20.83
N LYS A 199 -5.48 -11.93 -22.11
CA LYS A 199 -4.67 -11.05 -22.98
C LYS A 199 -5.12 -9.58 -23.06
N ASP A 200 -6.26 -9.25 -22.47
CA ASP A 200 -6.94 -7.96 -22.42
C ASP A 200 -7.18 -7.45 -20.97
N GLU A 201 -6.31 -7.81 -20.01
CA GLU A 201 -6.56 -7.51 -18.61
C GLU A 201 -6.46 -6.00 -18.30
N ILE A 202 -7.62 -5.39 -18.08
CA ILE A 202 -7.72 -4.01 -17.62
C ILE A 202 -7.35 -3.97 -16.13
N MET A 203 -6.40 -3.11 -15.79
CA MET A 203 -5.89 -2.90 -14.42
C MET A 203 -6.87 -2.08 -13.56
N TRP A 204 -8.09 -2.58 -13.42
CA TRP A 204 -9.18 -1.87 -12.74
C TRP A 204 -8.86 -1.60 -11.28
N ALA A 205 -8.29 -2.58 -10.55
CA ALA A 205 -7.94 -2.37 -9.15
C ALA A 205 -6.89 -1.25 -9.03
N SER A 206 -5.84 -1.27 -9.84
CA SER A 206 -4.83 -0.21 -9.85
C SER A 206 -5.38 1.17 -10.25
N LEU A 207 -6.32 1.23 -11.20
CA LEU A 207 -7.01 2.49 -11.56
C LEU A 207 -7.89 3.00 -10.41
N ALA A 208 -8.63 2.11 -9.75
CA ALA A 208 -9.44 2.44 -8.59
C ALA A 208 -8.58 2.93 -7.41
N LEU A 209 -7.44 2.26 -7.15
CA LEU A 209 -6.44 2.68 -6.17
C LEU A 209 -5.91 4.08 -6.48
N SER A 210 -5.62 4.36 -7.76
CA SER A 210 -5.15 5.68 -8.21
C SER A 210 -6.19 6.76 -7.94
N ALA A 211 -7.46 6.53 -8.30
CA ALA A 211 -8.54 7.49 -8.03
C ALA A 211 -8.79 7.67 -6.54
N GLY A 212 -8.79 6.58 -5.77
CA GLY A 212 -8.91 6.64 -4.32
C GLY A 212 -7.81 7.48 -3.68
N ALA A 213 -6.56 7.30 -4.10
CA ALA A 213 -5.42 8.06 -3.62
C ALA A 213 -5.53 9.57 -3.95
N VAL A 214 -5.90 9.91 -5.18
CA VAL A 214 -6.11 11.31 -5.60
C VAL A 214 -7.26 11.95 -4.82
N LYS A 215 -8.42 11.28 -4.78
CA LYS A 215 -9.60 11.75 -4.03
C LYS A 215 -9.29 11.96 -2.56
N ARG A 216 -8.58 11.02 -1.92
CA ARG A 216 -8.21 11.12 -0.50
C ARG A 216 -7.25 12.29 -0.25
N THR A 217 -6.27 12.48 -1.12
CA THR A 217 -5.32 13.60 -1.02
C THR A 217 -6.04 14.94 -1.15
N LEU A 218 -6.89 15.10 -2.16
CA LEU A 218 -7.73 16.29 -2.33
C LEU A 218 -8.66 16.50 -1.14
N TYR A 219 -9.31 15.44 -0.65
CA TYR A 219 -10.17 15.53 0.53
C TYR A 219 -9.40 16.09 1.73
N LEU A 220 -8.22 15.54 2.05
CA LEU A 220 -7.40 16.00 3.17
C LEU A 220 -7.00 17.47 3.04
N LEU A 221 -6.69 17.94 1.83
CA LEU A 221 -6.44 19.36 1.56
C LEU A 221 -7.71 20.21 1.76
N SER A 222 -8.86 19.75 1.25
CA SER A 222 -10.12 20.50 1.30
C SER A 222 -10.65 20.74 2.72
N VAL A 223 -10.27 19.87 3.67
CA VAL A 223 -10.64 20.00 5.09
C VAL A 223 -9.49 20.53 5.96
N GLY A 224 -8.35 20.91 5.36
CA GLY A 224 -7.19 21.44 6.08
C GLY A 224 -6.45 20.42 6.96
N LEU A 225 -6.62 19.12 6.71
CA LEU A 225 -5.87 18.04 7.41
C LEU A 225 -4.52 17.74 6.75
N MET A 226 -4.30 18.26 5.55
CA MET A 226 -3.03 18.26 4.84
C MET A 226 -2.73 19.69 4.38
N SER A 227 -1.46 20.11 4.47
CA SER A 227 -0.97 21.35 3.87
C SER A 227 0.39 21.14 3.20
N PHE A 228 0.74 22.02 2.27
CA PHE A 228 2.04 22.01 1.63
C PHE A 228 2.84 23.24 2.06
N THR A 229 3.97 23.00 2.72
CA THR A 229 4.80 24.07 3.26
C THR A 229 6.03 24.29 2.40
N ILE A 230 6.36 25.56 2.15
CA ILE A 230 7.60 25.94 1.49
C ILE A 230 8.71 26.00 2.54
N THR A 231 9.72 25.17 2.39
CA THR A 231 10.99 25.34 3.09
C THR A 231 11.94 26.11 2.20
N VAL A 232 12.14 27.40 2.51
CA VAL A 232 13.24 28.18 1.91
C VAL A 232 14.55 27.53 2.37
N ALA A 233 15.41 27.17 1.41
CA ALA A 233 16.73 26.62 1.70
C ALA A 233 17.65 27.71 2.27
N THR A 234 17.45 28.10 3.53
CA THR A 234 18.41 28.95 4.26
C THR A 234 19.66 28.13 4.52
N GLY A 235 20.80 28.61 4.03
CA GLY A 235 22.07 27.87 4.00
C GLY A 235 22.48 27.19 5.31
N LYS A 236 23.06 25.99 5.17
CA LYS A 236 23.88 25.24 6.15
C LYS A 236 23.51 25.43 7.63
N GLY A 237 22.29 25.07 8.03
CA GLY A 237 21.91 24.89 9.43
C GLY A 237 21.54 23.43 9.70
N LYS A 238 22.19 22.77 10.67
CA LYS A 238 21.84 21.42 11.14
C LYS A 238 20.38 21.43 11.66
N LYS A 239 19.45 20.81 10.92
CA LYS A 239 18.07 20.61 11.40
C LYS A 239 18.01 19.34 12.28
N LYS A 240 17.48 19.50 13.50
CA LYS A 240 17.01 18.38 14.34
C LYS A 240 15.81 17.74 13.66
N ALA A 241 15.82 16.42 13.54
CA ALA A 241 14.68 15.65 13.05
C ALA A 241 13.55 15.72 14.10
N ALA A 242 12.45 16.38 13.75
CA ALA A 242 11.16 16.11 14.37
C ALA A 242 10.55 14.90 13.65
N ASN A 243 9.95 13.98 14.40
CA ASN A 243 9.27 12.80 13.91
C ASN A 243 8.06 13.24 13.08
N THR A 244 8.18 13.28 11.76
CA THR A 244 7.06 13.46 10.82
C THR A 244 7.00 12.24 9.94
N THR A 245 5.87 11.53 9.99
CA THR A 245 5.61 10.29 9.26
C THR A 245 5.20 10.66 7.84
N HIS A 246 5.98 10.19 6.84
CA HIS A 246 5.85 10.42 5.39
C HIS A 246 6.23 11.82 4.89
N LYS A 247 7.46 11.97 4.36
CA LYS A 247 7.95 13.21 3.72
C LYS A 247 8.01 13.03 2.20
N GLY A 248 7.01 13.56 1.49
CA GLY A 248 7.14 13.89 0.07
C GLY A 248 7.87 15.23 -0.07
N LYS A 249 8.82 15.34 -1.01
CA LYS A 249 9.52 16.59 -1.32
C LYS A 249 9.43 16.89 -2.81
N ALA A 250 8.89 18.05 -3.18
CA ALA A 250 8.96 18.56 -4.56
C ALA A 250 9.87 19.81 -4.62
N SER A 251 10.60 19.96 -5.72
CA SER A 251 11.36 21.17 -6.01
C SER A 251 10.55 22.05 -6.95
N ALA A 252 10.32 23.30 -6.56
CA ALA A 252 9.74 24.30 -7.45
C ALA A 252 10.81 24.87 -8.40
N SER A 253 10.37 25.45 -9.51
CA SER A 253 11.22 26.11 -10.52
C SER A 253 12.00 27.31 -9.96
N ASN A 254 11.52 27.91 -8.87
CA ASN A 254 12.16 29.01 -8.15
C ASN A 254 13.18 28.56 -7.08
N GLY A 255 13.45 27.26 -6.95
CA GLY A 255 14.40 26.70 -5.98
C GLY A 255 13.83 26.43 -4.59
N ASN A 256 12.53 26.65 -4.37
CA ASN A 256 11.84 26.30 -3.13
C ASN A 256 11.63 24.79 -2.99
N ILE A 257 11.77 24.26 -1.77
CA ILE A 257 11.46 22.87 -1.45
C ILE A 257 10.10 22.82 -0.78
N TRP A 258 9.14 22.18 -1.42
CA TRP A 258 7.82 21.94 -0.86
C TRP A 258 7.81 20.62 -0.07
N GLU A 259 7.24 20.65 1.12
CA GLU A 259 7.07 19.49 1.99
C GLU A 259 5.60 19.35 2.39
N ALA A 260 5.04 18.16 2.16
CA ALA A 260 3.71 17.82 2.62
C ALA A 260 3.71 17.55 4.12
N VAL A 261 2.77 18.20 4.83
CA VAL A 261 2.54 18.02 6.25
C VAL A 261 1.14 17.46 6.42
N ILE A 262 1.05 16.30 7.08
CA ILE A 262 -0.21 15.64 7.40
C ILE A 262 -0.41 15.69 8.92
N GLY A 263 -1.62 16.00 9.38
CA GLY A 263 -1.93 16.06 10.81
C GLY A 263 -1.60 14.76 11.56
N GLU A 264 -1.24 14.86 12.84
CA GLU A 264 -0.65 13.77 13.64
C GLU A 264 -1.50 12.50 13.79
N ASN A 265 -2.79 12.54 13.43
CA ASN A 265 -3.73 11.41 13.53
C ASN A 265 -4.09 10.77 12.18
N GLU A 266 -3.58 11.28 11.06
CA GLU A 266 -3.99 10.87 9.71
C GLU A 266 -2.83 10.14 9.00
N SER A 267 -2.44 8.97 9.51
CA SER A 267 -1.49 8.12 8.79
C SER A 267 -2.17 7.41 7.61
N PHE A 268 -1.44 7.21 6.51
CA PHE A 268 -1.81 6.25 5.45
C PHE A 268 -1.71 4.82 6.00
N SER A 269 -2.60 4.44 6.92
CA SER A 269 -2.68 3.10 7.49
C SER A 269 -4.02 2.43 7.17
N GLU A 270 -4.00 1.09 7.18
CA GLU A 270 -5.10 0.19 6.82
C GLU A 270 -6.49 0.50 7.39
N PRO A 271 -6.69 1.07 8.60
CA PRO A 271 -8.05 1.26 9.14
C PRO A 271 -8.92 2.27 8.38
N LEU A 272 -8.32 3.19 7.61
CA LEU A 272 -9.03 4.30 6.96
C LEU A 272 -9.62 3.95 5.59
N TRP A 273 -9.26 2.80 5.02
CA TRP A 273 -9.65 2.43 3.65
C TRP A 273 -10.93 1.59 3.55
N GLY A 274 -11.58 1.21 4.67
CA GLY A 274 -12.64 0.19 4.59
C GLY A 274 -13.56 -0.09 5.77
N TYR A 275 -13.81 0.85 6.70
CA TYR A 275 -14.94 0.70 7.63
C TYR A 275 -15.67 2.02 7.79
N ASN A 276 -16.66 2.27 6.92
CA ASN A 276 -17.90 3.02 7.19
C ASN A 276 -18.66 3.25 5.87
N THR A 277 -19.43 2.24 5.46
CA THR A 277 -20.76 2.37 4.85
C THR A 277 -21.55 1.13 5.18
#